data_AF-A0A349YI05-F1
#
_entry.id   AF-A0A349YI05-F1
#
_cell.length_a   1.000
_cell.length_b   1.000
_cell.length_c   1.000
_cell.angle_alpha   90.00
_cell.angle_beta   90.00
_cell.angle_gamma   90.00
#
_symmetry.space_group_name_H-M   'P 1'
#
loop_
_entity.id
_entity.type
_entity.pdbx_description
1 polymer ?
#
loop_
_entity_poly.entity_id
_entity_poly.type
_entity_poly.pdbx_seq_one_letter_code
_entity_poly.pdbx_strand_id
1 'polypeptide(L)'
;MAKQVKTQQYILKIDSALLRKNNWNLRLPLSRARKIPGMVVSLADSQVLSWINELNETEDYDVKAKEIRSRIDLLKRESSNSAYQAEIGGLYEDLYRLQFKEDYLCVVMDRKSDYDKANKGFYVNGIFYRRLICTTNGVKESTVVYVSDKLHDVLKKRIENGKNNNIPLVPAKLGAYESLVASASIAVSWPRRTLSPIPGGVIVVSDCYTEFFTDIINVDDTDPSREPVVEYAENQQVRNNCSDGCGMMTPALSRRWNLELNGIEGKTFSGCNLRCAWLKGMVFTFDFVEFAERVMGASFATEEKYFITDVWGDRRDVRDADLIITESQLKLWSCYNSWEEYYENCIENKYTLRVAKTAPDKLDDVRQLNYQFIQSLDLSDEDIQELINPTVNEISDIMGMNPMKSIVYLAGKKVAPHTLRFADDCAKALMLTPAVINDPYIRDRIKRMIRKRITDAKIGVLDVHGNFQIISGDLYALCESIFGLHPKGLLSAGQIYSKYWKSENVPRVLCARAPMSNEHSLVSQDICMSDEAEYWFRYMDTVIVVNAWDTMPMALNGFDFD
;
A
#
# COMPACT_ATOMS: atom_id res chain seq x y z
N MET A 1 -2.60 1.91 -8.69
CA MET A 1 -1.19 2.05 -8.27
C MET A 1 -0.61 3.26 -8.97
N ALA A 2 -0.13 4.25 -8.21
CA ALA A 2 0.59 5.38 -8.78
C ALA A 2 1.72 4.90 -9.69
N LYS A 3 1.92 5.56 -10.82
CA LYS A 3 2.99 5.22 -11.76
C LYS A 3 4.33 5.41 -11.05
N GLN A 4 5.30 4.55 -11.31
CA GLN A 4 6.65 4.75 -10.80
C GLN A 4 7.22 6.08 -11.36
N VAL A 5 7.26 7.12 -10.53
CA VAL A 5 7.66 8.48 -10.95
C VAL A 5 9.18 8.64 -11.00
N LYS A 6 9.89 7.95 -10.08
CA LYS A 6 11.35 8.03 -9.94
C LYS A 6 12.08 6.77 -10.39
N THR A 7 13.28 7.00 -10.90
CA THR A 7 14.25 5.99 -11.31
C THR A 7 14.61 5.08 -10.13
N GLN A 8 14.69 3.77 -10.40
CA GLN A 8 15.07 2.77 -9.41
C GLN A 8 16.44 3.08 -8.80
N GLN A 9 16.59 2.80 -7.51
CA GLN A 9 17.87 2.91 -6.80
C GLN A 9 18.36 1.50 -6.49
N TYR A 10 19.67 1.29 -6.41
CA TYR A 10 20.27 -0.03 -6.19
C TYR A 10 21.09 -0.06 -4.91
N ILE A 11 21.02 -1.16 -4.19
CA ILE A 11 21.80 -1.39 -2.97
C ILE A 11 22.41 -2.79 -2.99
N LEU A 12 23.35 -3.05 -2.08
CA LEU A 12 23.82 -4.41 -1.82
C LEU A 12 22.84 -5.13 -0.89
N LYS A 13 22.56 -6.41 -1.20
CA LYS A 13 21.91 -7.36 -0.30
C LYS A 13 22.85 -8.56 -0.12
N ILE A 14 23.40 -8.71 1.07
CA ILE A 14 24.54 -9.61 1.34
C ILE A 14 24.16 -10.62 2.41
N ASP A 15 24.50 -11.89 2.22
CA ASP A 15 24.38 -12.89 3.28
C ASP A 15 25.48 -12.72 4.33
N SER A 16 25.12 -12.79 5.60
CA SER A 16 26.05 -12.68 6.74
C SER A 16 27.16 -13.75 6.71
N ALA A 17 26.90 -14.90 6.09
CA ALA A 17 27.88 -15.95 5.85
C ALA A 17 29.04 -15.45 4.96
N LEU A 18 28.77 -14.57 3.99
CA LEU A 18 29.81 -13.95 3.18
C LEU A 18 30.66 -12.98 4.00
N LEU A 19 30.04 -12.17 4.87
CA LEU A 19 30.76 -11.30 5.80
C LEU A 19 31.65 -12.12 6.73
N ARG A 20 31.11 -13.17 7.36
CA ARG A 20 31.86 -14.06 8.24
C ARG A 20 33.05 -14.73 7.55
N LYS A 21 32.87 -15.23 6.33
CA LYS A 21 33.97 -15.82 5.53
C LYS A 21 35.10 -14.83 5.21
N ASN A 22 34.81 -13.54 5.26
CA ASN A 22 35.78 -12.45 5.02
C ASN A 22 36.12 -11.70 6.31
N ASN A 23 35.98 -12.35 7.48
CA ASN A 23 36.31 -11.76 8.78
C ASN A 23 35.63 -10.41 9.04
N TRP A 24 34.40 -10.23 8.55
CA TRP A 24 33.61 -8.99 8.66
C TRP A 24 34.26 -7.76 8.00
N ASN A 25 35.17 -7.99 7.04
CA ASN A 25 35.79 -6.97 6.21
C ASN A 25 35.77 -7.43 4.75
N LEU A 26 34.65 -7.17 4.07
CA LEU A 26 34.39 -7.65 2.73
C LEU A 26 34.90 -6.66 1.67
N ARG A 27 35.70 -7.15 0.72
CA ARG A 27 36.01 -6.43 -0.52
C ARG A 27 35.17 -6.98 -1.67
N LEU A 28 34.12 -6.26 -2.03
CA LEU A 28 33.17 -6.61 -3.07
C LEU A 28 32.87 -5.38 -3.95
N PRO A 29 33.75 -5.05 -4.91
CA PRO A 29 33.50 -3.93 -5.81
C PRO A 29 32.23 -4.17 -6.63
N LEU A 30 31.53 -3.08 -6.97
CA LEU A 30 30.23 -3.13 -7.64
C LEU A 30 30.25 -3.91 -8.96
N SER A 31 31.35 -3.81 -9.73
CA SER A 31 31.56 -4.56 -10.98
C SER A 31 31.52 -6.08 -10.80
N ARG A 32 31.90 -6.57 -9.61
CA ARG A 32 31.80 -7.98 -9.22
C ARG A 32 30.44 -8.30 -8.64
N ALA A 33 29.90 -7.46 -7.76
CA ALA A 33 28.60 -7.67 -7.12
C ALA A 33 27.48 -7.88 -8.15
N ARG A 34 27.47 -7.10 -9.24
CA ARG A 34 26.48 -7.19 -10.32
C ARG A 34 26.46 -8.54 -11.05
N LYS A 35 27.56 -9.28 -11.03
CA LYS A 35 27.66 -10.61 -11.67
C LYS A 35 27.11 -11.73 -10.78
N ILE A 36 26.80 -11.43 -9.52
CA ILE A 36 26.30 -12.39 -8.55
C ILE A 36 24.78 -12.20 -8.43
N PRO A 37 23.96 -13.20 -8.80
CA PRO A 37 22.51 -13.12 -8.69
C PRO A 37 22.07 -12.76 -7.26
N GLY A 38 21.10 -11.85 -7.13
CA GLY A 38 20.52 -11.45 -5.85
C GLY A 38 21.36 -10.50 -4.98
N MET A 39 22.63 -10.27 -5.32
CA MET A 39 23.56 -9.44 -4.52
C MET A 39 23.29 -7.93 -4.66
N VAL A 40 22.76 -7.51 -5.81
CA VAL A 40 22.33 -6.13 -6.07
C VAL A 40 20.82 -6.15 -6.26
N VAL A 41 20.11 -5.44 -5.40
CA VAL A 41 18.65 -5.37 -5.43
C VAL A 41 18.19 -3.94 -5.70
N SER A 42 17.06 -3.80 -6.39
CA SER A 42 16.43 -2.52 -6.62
C SER A 42 15.50 -2.14 -5.47
N LEU A 43 15.49 -0.85 -5.14
CA LEU A 43 14.54 -0.22 -4.23
C LEU A 43 13.75 0.85 -4.97
N ALA A 44 12.48 0.95 -4.62
CA ALA A 44 11.68 2.14 -4.91
C ALA A 44 12.09 3.30 -3.98
N ASP A 45 11.71 4.52 -4.33
CA ASP A 45 12.01 5.70 -3.52
C ASP A 45 11.35 5.63 -2.13
N SER A 46 11.99 6.22 -1.13
CA SER A 46 11.53 6.25 0.26
C SER A 46 12.11 7.48 0.98
N GLN A 47 11.63 7.75 2.20
CA GLN A 47 12.11 8.89 3.00
C GLN A 47 13.61 8.76 3.32
N VAL A 48 14.06 7.56 3.73
CA VAL A 48 15.47 7.34 4.05
C VAL A 48 16.38 7.49 2.84
N LEU A 49 15.96 7.02 1.66
CA LEU A 49 16.74 7.19 0.44
C LEU A 49 16.78 8.67 0.00
N SER A 50 15.69 9.41 0.20
CA SER A 50 15.66 10.86 -0.05
C SER A 50 16.66 11.59 0.84
N TRP A 51 16.75 11.25 2.13
CA TRP A 51 17.76 11.82 3.03
C TRP A 51 19.18 11.44 2.64
N ILE A 52 19.43 10.19 2.26
CA ILE A 52 20.76 9.77 1.82
C ILE A 52 21.17 10.52 0.55
N ASN A 53 20.24 10.78 -0.36
CA ASN A 53 20.52 11.57 -1.54
C ASN A 53 20.89 13.00 -1.18
N GLU A 54 20.16 13.63 -0.26
CA GLU A 54 20.44 14.98 0.22
C GLU A 54 21.76 15.07 0.99
N LEU A 55 22.03 14.14 1.91
CA LEU A 55 23.27 14.11 2.68
C LEU A 55 24.52 13.84 1.83
N ASN A 56 24.33 13.30 0.62
CA ASN A 56 25.40 13.05 -0.34
C ASN A 56 25.38 14.02 -1.54
N GLU A 57 24.51 15.06 -1.55
CA GLU A 57 24.38 16.03 -2.64
C GLU A 57 24.06 15.38 -4.01
N THR A 58 23.14 14.41 -4.01
CA THR A 58 22.71 13.63 -5.18
C THR A 58 21.19 13.67 -5.40
N GLU A 59 20.51 14.72 -4.98
CA GLU A 59 19.05 14.85 -5.12
C GLU A 59 18.59 14.87 -6.58
N ASP A 60 19.43 15.37 -7.48
CA ASP A 60 19.18 15.46 -8.92
C ASP A 60 19.39 14.14 -9.69
N TYR A 61 19.63 13.03 -8.98
CA TYR A 61 19.92 11.74 -9.59
C TYR A 61 18.85 11.28 -10.58
N ASP A 62 17.57 11.55 -10.32
CA ASP A 62 16.48 11.12 -11.19
C ASP A 62 16.48 11.87 -12.53
N VAL A 63 16.77 13.18 -12.50
CA VAL A 63 16.86 14.02 -13.69
C VAL A 63 18.05 13.58 -14.54
N LYS A 64 19.24 13.51 -13.94
CA LYS A 64 20.47 13.03 -14.60
C LYS A 64 20.30 11.61 -15.16
N ALA A 65 19.66 10.71 -14.43
CA ALA A 65 19.41 9.34 -14.89
C ALA A 65 18.49 9.30 -16.12
N LYS A 66 17.45 10.15 -16.16
CA LYS A 66 16.56 10.29 -17.33
C LYS A 66 17.31 10.85 -18.54
N GLU A 67 18.15 11.86 -18.36
CA GLU A 67 19.00 12.42 -19.42
C GLU A 67 19.97 11.38 -20.00
N ILE A 68 20.66 10.64 -19.14
CA ILE A 68 21.57 9.56 -19.57
C ILE A 68 20.81 8.50 -20.38
N ARG A 69 19.62 8.09 -19.92
CA ARG A 69 18.78 7.12 -20.67
C ARG A 69 18.37 7.66 -22.04
N SER A 70 17.93 8.91 -22.12
CA SER A 70 17.59 9.54 -23.40
C SER A 70 18.79 9.58 -24.35
N ARG A 71 19.99 9.85 -23.85
CA ARG A 71 21.21 9.82 -24.66
C ARG A 71 21.57 8.41 -25.14
N ILE A 72 21.44 7.40 -24.28
CA ILE A 72 21.62 6.00 -24.67
C ILE A 72 20.65 5.61 -25.79
N ASP A 73 19.38 6.03 -25.69
CA ASP A 73 18.36 5.72 -26.70
C ASP A 73 18.62 6.42 -28.04
N LEU A 74 19.15 7.65 -28.01
CA LEU A 74 19.60 8.37 -29.21
C LEU A 74 20.75 7.61 -29.89
N LEU A 75 21.82 7.29 -29.15
CA LEU A 75 23.01 6.62 -29.69
C LEU A 75 22.69 5.23 -30.26
N LYS A 76 21.74 4.50 -29.65
CA LYS A 76 21.27 3.19 -30.17
C LYS A 76 20.54 3.32 -31.51
N ARG A 77 19.91 4.46 -31.80
CA ARG A 77 19.19 4.71 -33.06
C ARG A 77 20.14 5.14 -34.19
N GLU A 78 21.27 5.77 -33.86
CA GLU A 78 22.12 6.45 -34.83
C GLU A 78 23.18 5.58 -35.54
N SER A 79 23.53 4.36 -35.07
CA SER A 79 24.14 3.24 -35.85
C SER A 79 24.93 2.24 -34.99
N SER A 80 25.21 1.06 -35.55
CA SER A 80 26.06 -0.02 -35.03
C SER A 80 27.57 0.23 -35.17
N ASN A 81 28.04 1.45 -34.86
CA ASN A 81 29.47 1.79 -34.83
C ASN A 81 30.12 1.33 -33.51
N SER A 82 31.35 0.80 -33.56
CA SER A 82 32.10 0.34 -32.37
C SER A 82 32.41 1.48 -31.39
N ALA A 83 32.57 2.72 -31.88
CA ALA A 83 32.76 3.90 -31.04
C ALA A 83 31.53 4.21 -30.17
N TYR A 84 30.32 4.09 -30.73
CA TYR A 84 29.08 4.29 -29.99
C TYR A 84 28.83 3.19 -28.96
N GLN A 85 29.30 1.96 -29.20
CA GLN A 85 29.19 0.89 -28.20
C GLN A 85 30.03 1.17 -26.95
N ALA A 86 31.22 1.75 -27.10
CA ALA A 86 32.06 2.15 -25.97
C ALA A 86 31.44 3.32 -25.19
N GLU A 87 30.91 4.34 -25.87
CA GLU A 87 30.21 5.47 -25.23
C GLU A 87 28.95 5.02 -24.48
N ILE A 88 28.14 4.14 -25.10
CA ILE A 88 26.97 3.54 -24.45
C ILE A 88 27.39 2.76 -23.19
N GLY A 89 28.50 2.02 -23.25
CA GLY A 89 29.08 1.33 -22.09
C GLY A 89 29.38 2.28 -20.93
N GLY A 90 30.08 3.38 -21.20
CA GLY A 90 30.39 4.41 -20.19
C GLY A 90 29.13 5.07 -19.62
N LEU A 91 28.16 5.41 -20.46
CA LEU A 91 26.87 5.98 -20.02
C LEU A 91 26.10 5.02 -19.10
N TYR A 92 26.13 3.71 -19.37
CA TYR A 92 25.54 2.75 -18.45
C TYR A 92 26.29 2.70 -17.11
N GLU A 93 27.62 2.76 -17.11
CA GLU A 93 28.39 2.80 -15.86
C GLU A 93 28.07 4.04 -15.01
N ASP A 94 27.96 5.21 -15.65
CA ASP A 94 27.56 6.45 -15.00
C ASP A 94 26.13 6.37 -14.44
N LEU A 95 25.20 5.85 -15.25
CA LEU A 95 23.81 5.63 -14.82
C LEU A 95 23.75 4.71 -13.59
N TYR A 96 24.52 3.63 -13.59
CA TYR A 96 24.56 2.71 -12.45
C TYR A 96 25.21 3.34 -11.22
N ARG A 97 26.32 4.08 -11.38
CA ARG A 97 26.98 4.78 -10.27
C ARG A 97 26.03 5.77 -9.61
N LEU A 98 25.24 6.48 -10.42
CA LEU A 98 24.25 7.44 -9.96
C LEU A 98 23.07 6.77 -9.20
N GLN A 99 22.63 5.60 -9.68
CA GLN A 99 21.52 4.85 -9.07
C GLN A 99 21.95 4.04 -7.83
N PHE A 100 23.23 3.69 -7.69
CA PHE A 100 23.74 2.87 -6.60
C PHE A 100 23.95 3.67 -5.32
N LYS A 101 23.41 3.17 -4.20
CA LYS A 101 23.52 3.80 -2.88
C LYS A 101 24.48 3.00 -2.02
N GLU A 102 25.76 3.38 -2.08
CA GLU A 102 26.81 2.69 -1.33
C GLU A 102 26.61 2.79 0.18
N ASP A 103 26.04 3.89 0.66
CA ASP A 103 25.83 4.13 2.08
C ASP A 103 24.70 3.30 2.71
N TYR A 104 23.95 2.52 1.92
CA TYR A 104 22.79 1.78 2.40
C TYR A 104 22.82 0.35 1.88
N LEU A 105 22.74 -0.63 2.77
CA LEU A 105 22.72 -2.04 2.37
C LEU A 105 21.85 -2.90 3.29
N CYS A 106 21.47 -4.06 2.77
CA CYS A 106 20.74 -5.09 3.49
C CYS A 106 21.67 -6.27 3.80
N VAL A 107 21.61 -6.81 5.00
CA VAL A 107 22.28 -8.06 5.37
C VAL A 107 21.24 -9.11 5.74
N VAL A 108 21.28 -10.26 5.07
CA VAL A 108 20.50 -11.44 5.41
C VAL A 108 21.25 -12.24 6.46
N MET A 109 20.63 -12.49 7.60
CA MET A 109 21.25 -13.19 8.73
C MET A 109 21.08 -14.70 8.57
N ASP A 110 22.19 -15.41 8.44
CA ASP A 110 22.23 -16.87 8.33
C ASP A 110 22.21 -17.54 9.70
N ARG A 111 22.67 -16.84 10.75
CA ARG A 111 22.69 -17.33 12.13
C ARG A 111 22.37 -16.22 13.13
N LYS A 112 21.79 -16.61 14.28
CA LYS A 112 21.55 -15.68 15.40
C LYS A 112 22.84 -14.99 15.88
N SER A 113 23.96 -15.72 15.97
CA SER A 113 25.24 -15.13 16.38
C SER A 113 25.82 -14.14 15.35
N ASP A 114 25.46 -14.27 14.08
CA ASP A 114 25.87 -13.31 13.05
C ASP A 114 25.15 -11.97 13.26
N TYR A 115 23.89 -11.97 13.72
CA TYR A 115 23.17 -10.74 14.08
C TYR A 115 23.90 -9.96 15.18
N ASP A 116 24.28 -10.63 16.27
CA ASP A 116 24.99 -10.00 17.39
C ASP A 116 26.34 -9.41 16.95
N LYS A 117 27.06 -10.10 16.04
CA LYS A 117 28.34 -9.62 15.54
C LYS A 117 28.19 -8.49 14.51
N ALA A 118 27.18 -8.54 13.66
CA ALA A 118 26.88 -7.52 12.66
C ALA A 118 26.48 -6.20 13.33
N ASN A 119 25.75 -6.24 14.45
CA ASN A 119 25.35 -5.07 15.21
C ASN A 119 26.52 -4.35 15.92
N LYS A 120 27.67 -5.01 16.08
CA LYS A 120 28.93 -4.37 16.49
C LYS A 120 29.64 -3.64 15.34
N GLY A 121 29.10 -3.73 14.13
CA GLY A 121 29.64 -3.14 12.91
C GLY A 121 30.56 -4.07 12.12
N PHE A 122 30.74 -3.72 10.84
CA PHE A 122 31.54 -4.43 9.85
C PHE A 122 31.94 -3.51 8.69
N TYR A 123 32.86 -3.97 7.85
CA TYR A 123 33.32 -3.23 6.68
C TYR A 123 32.89 -3.88 5.37
N VAL A 124 32.44 -3.05 4.41
CA VAL A 124 32.28 -3.43 3.00
C VAL A 124 32.96 -2.37 2.15
N ASN A 125 33.88 -2.78 1.27
CA ASN A 125 34.66 -1.89 0.41
C ASN A 125 35.38 -0.74 1.16
N GLY A 126 35.79 -1.00 2.39
CA GLY A 126 36.45 0.00 3.24
C GLY A 126 35.50 0.96 3.98
N ILE A 127 34.19 0.88 3.75
CA ILE A 127 33.18 1.65 4.46
C ILE A 127 32.73 0.87 5.70
N PHE A 128 32.70 1.53 6.86
CA PHE A 128 32.18 0.96 8.11
C PHE A 128 30.66 1.14 8.18
N TYR A 129 29.93 0.07 8.53
CA TYR A 129 28.47 0.07 8.59
C TYR A 129 27.95 -0.20 10.01
N ARG A 130 26.85 0.46 10.36
CA ARG A 130 26.10 0.32 11.61
C ARG A 130 24.64 0.00 11.34
N ARG A 131 24.01 -0.74 12.26
CA ARG A 131 22.60 -1.11 12.15
C ARG A 131 21.74 0.15 12.19
N LEU A 132 20.87 0.32 11.19
CA LEU A 132 19.93 1.43 11.15
C LEU A 132 18.56 1.00 11.66
N ILE A 133 17.91 0.06 10.96
CA ILE A 133 16.53 -0.37 11.22
C ILE A 133 16.34 -1.84 10.79
N CYS A 134 15.21 -2.42 11.16
CA CYS A 134 14.74 -3.70 10.60
C CYS A 134 13.26 -3.54 10.26
N THR A 135 12.89 -3.71 8.99
CA THR A 135 11.50 -3.63 8.54
C THR A 135 10.74 -4.89 8.96
N THR A 136 9.42 -4.82 9.11
CA THR A 136 8.61 -6.00 9.47
C THR A 136 8.80 -7.16 8.49
N ASN A 137 8.85 -6.88 7.18
CA ASN A 137 9.17 -7.89 6.18
C ASN A 137 10.64 -8.35 6.30
N GLY A 138 11.55 -7.46 6.64
CA GLY A 138 12.94 -7.78 6.93
C GLY A 138 13.06 -8.78 8.07
N VAL A 139 12.32 -8.62 9.17
CA VAL A 139 12.32 -9.57 10.29
C VAL A 139 11.91 -10.98 9.82
N LYS A 140 10.84 -11.09 9.02
CA LYS A 140 10.36 -12.38 8.46
C LYS A 140 11.43 -13.04 7.57
N GLU A 141 12.13 -12.23 6.80
CA GLU A 141 13.18 -12.66 5.87
C GLU A 141 14.60 -12.63 6.48
N SER A 142 14.72 -12.52 7.81
CA SER A 142 15.99 -12.37 8.53
C SER A 142 16.93 -11.29 7.96
N THR A 143 16.37 -10.24 7.35
CA THR A 143 17.09 -9.16 6.68
C THR A 143 17.10 -7.88 7.53
N VAL A 144 18.28 -7.32 7.76
CA VAL A 144 18.49 -6.09 8.53
C VAL A 144 19.12 -5.01 7.66
N VAL A 145 18.72 -3.76 7.87
CA VAL A 145 19.24 -2.60 7.13
C VAL A 145 20.40 -1.99 7.91
N TYR A 146 21.50 -1.74 7.19
CA TYR A 146 22.68 -1.07 7.70
C TYR A 146 22.98 0.17 6.85
N VAL A 147 23.56 1.18 7.51
CA VAL A 147 24.01 2.42 6.88
C VAL A 147 25.47 2.67 7.19
N SER A 148 26.18 3.39 6.32
CA SER A 148 27.52 3.86 6.61
C SER A 148 27.57 4.72 7.87
N ASP A 149 28.66 4.60 8.62
CA ASP A 149 28.85 5.31 9.88
C ASP A 149 28.76 6.84 9.73
N LYS A 150 29.26 7.38 8.60
CA LYS A 150 29.18 8.83 8.32
C LYS A 150 27.74 9.37 8.28
N LEU A 151 26.75 8.55 7.94
CA LEU A 151 25.34 8.97 7.86
C LEU A 151 24.52 8.52 9.07
N HIS A 152 25.03 7.59 9.87
CA HIS A 152 24.25 6.88 10.89
C HIS A 152 23.58 7.81 11.89
N ASP A 153 24.36 8.68 12.55
CA ASP A 153 23.86 9.47 13.68
C ASP A 153 22.85 10.54 13.23
N VAL A 154 23.07 11.14 12.05
CA VAL A 154 22.13 12.09 11.44
C VAL A 154 20.84 11.39 11.04
N LEU A 155 20.91 10.20 10.43
CA LEU A 155 19.71 9.43 10.07
C LEU A 155 18.95 8.98 11.32
N LYS A 156 19.63 8.54 12.39
CA LYS A 156 18.97 8.20 13.65
C LYS A 156 18.30 9.41 14.28
N LYS A 157 18.96 10.58 14.34
CA LYS A 157 18.32 11.84 14.79
C LYS A 157 17.02 12.09 14.01
N ARG A 158 17.09 12.02 12.68
CA ARG A 158 15.92 12.24 11.83
C ARG A 158 14.81 11.23 12.10
N ILE A 159 15.13 9.94 12.19
CA ILE A 159 14.15 8.88 12.49
C ILE A 159 13.45 9.12 13.83
N GLU A 160 14.18 9.53 14.87
CA GLU A 160 13.60 9.83 16.19
C GLU A 160 12.61 11.01 16.14
N ASN A 161 12.80 11.94 15.20
CA ASN A 161 11.91 13.07 14.92
C ASN A 161 11.47 13.86 16.17
N GLY A 162 12.37 14.05 17.13
CA GLY A 162 12.08 14.83 18.33
C GLY A 162 11.12 14.18 19.34
N LYS A 163 10.76 12.89 19.18
CA LYS A 163 9.85 12.22 20.11
C LYS A 163 10.34 12.29 21.57
N ASN A 164 9.42 12.45 22.51
CA ASN A 164 9.73 12.36 23.94
C ASN A 164 10.16 10.94 24.34
N ASN A 165 11.43 10.77 24.66
CA ASN A 165 12.02 9.49 25.03
C ASN A 165 11.67 9.01 26.45
N ASN A 166 10.99 9.83 27.25
CA ASN A 166 10.56 9.45 28.60
C ASN A 166 9.26 8.65 28.60
N ILE A 167 8.57 8.55 27.45
CA ILE A 167 7.35 7.76 27.32
C ILE A 167 7.71 6.30 27.07
N PRO A 168 7.27 5.34 27.93
CA PRO A 168 7.53 3.93 27.72
C PRO A 168 6.86 3.41 26.44
N LEU A 169 7.64 2.76 25.59
CA LEU A 169 7.16 2.16 24.33
C LEU A 169 7.49 0.67 24.27
N VAL A 170 6.63 -0.10 23.61
CA VAL A 170 6.89 -1.52 23.33
C VAL A 170 7.98 -1.63 22.25
N PRO A 171 9.15 -2.24 22.52
CA PRO A 171 10.27 -2.25 21.57
C PRO A 171 9.92 -2.82 20.19
N ALA A 172 9.09 -3.86 20.14
CA ALA A 172 8.64 -4.46 18.88
C ALA A 172 7.79 -3.48 18.04
N LYS A 173 6.89 -2.71 18.67
CA LYS A 173 6.09 -1.67 18.00
C LYS A 173 6.97 -0.53 17.51
N LEU A 174 7.86 -0.04 18.39
CA LEU A 174 8.79 1.04 18.03
C LEU A 174 9.65 0.68 16.81
N GLY A 175 10.26 -0.52 16.80
CA GLY A 175 11.06 -0.96 15.65
C GLY A 175 10.27 -1.05 14.34
N ALA A 176 9.00 -1.47 14.41
CA ALA A 176 8.11 -1.45 13.24
C ALA A 176 7.84 -0.02 12.75
N TYR A 177 7.60 0.92 13.66
CA TYR A 177 7.32 2.32 13.31
C TYR A 177 8.55 3.07 12.80
N GLU A 178 9.74 2.84 13.37
CA GLU A 178 11.00 3.39 12.86
C GLU A 178 11.21 3.00 11.39
N SER A 179 10.80 1.79 11.04
CA SER A 179 11.00 1.24 9.70
C SER A 179 10.10 1.87 8.62
N LEU A 180 9.12 2.70 9.00
CA LEU A 180 8.23 3.41 8.06
C LEU A 180 9.01 4.29 7.10
N VAL A 181 10.16 4.85 7.52
CA VAL A 181 11.05 5.68 6.68
C VAL A 181 11.62 4.94 5.47
N ALA A 182 11.67 3.60 5.52
CA ALA A 182 12.12 2.74 4.43
C ALA A 182 10.98 2.26 3.52
N SER A 183 9.73 2.66 3.80
CA SER A 183 8.58 2.30 2.97
C SER A 183 8.69 2.93 1.58
N ALA A 184 8.53 2.09 0.56
CA ALA A 184 8.37 2.54 -0.81
C ALA A 184 7.21 3.54 -0.91
N SER A 185 7.50 4.78 -1.29
CA SER A 185 6.53 5.87 -1.24
C SER A 185 6.96 7.06 -2.10
N ILE A 186 5.99 7.86 -2.56
CA ILE A 186 6.19 9.07 -3.36
C ILE A 186 5.89 10.28 -2.49
N ALA A 187 6.76 11.29 -2.47
CA ALA A 187 6.51 12.54 -1.76
C ALA A 187 5.37 13.34 -2.42
N VAL A 188 4.53 13.95 -1.59
CA VAL A 188 3.47 14.87 -1.99
C VAL A 188 3.59 16.19 -1.23
N SER A 189 2.92 17.23 -1.72
CA SER A 189 2.85 18.50 -1.02
C SER A 189 2.12 18.37 0.32
N TRP A 190 2.55 19.15 1.32
CA TRP A 190 1.77 19.32 2.54
C TRP A 190 0.40 19.94 2.20
N PRO A 191 -0.68 19.55 2.91
CA PRO A 191 -2.03 20.02 2.61
C PRO A 191 -2.14 21.54 2.53
N ARG A 192 -1.51 22.27 3.45
CA ARG A 192 -1.41 23.74 3.40
C ARG A 192 0.01 24.23 3.63
N ARG A 193 0.25 25.48 3.22
CA ARG A 193 1.53 26.19 3.43
C ARG A 193 1.71 26.55 4.90
N THR A 194 2.95 26.86 5.27
CA THR A 194 3.40 27.22 6.64
C THR A 194 2.73 28.44 7.26
N LEU A 195 2.01 29.27 6.49
CA LEU A 195 1.31 30.46 6.99
C LEU A 195 -0.15 30.20 7.39
N SER A 196 -0.61 28.95 7.35
CA SER A 196 -1.95 28.55 7.83
C SER A 196 -1.99 28.56 9.37
N PRO A 197 -3.11 28.93 10.02
CA PRO A 197 -3.26 28.84 11.48
C PRO A 197 -2.95 27.44 12.03
N ILE A 198 -3.25 26.41 11.23
CA ILE A 198 -2.84 25.02 11.48
C ILE A 198 -1.69 24.71 10.53
N PRO A 199 -0.43 24.61 11.00
CA PRO A 199 0.71 24.43 10.12
C PRO A 199 0.61 23.10 9.36
N GLY A 200 0.93 23.11 8.07
CA GLY A 200 0.74 21.95 7.21
C GLY A 200 -0.73 21.61 6.88
N GLY A 201 -1.72 22.21 7.56
CA GLY A 201 -3.15 22.01 7.30
C GLY A 201 -3.67 20.61 7.65
N VAL A 202 -3.19 20.03 8.74
CA VAL A 202 -3.60 18.71 9.23
C VAL A 202 -4.14 18.84 10.65
N ILE A 203 -5.27 18.19 10.93
CA ILE A 203 -5.78 18.01 12.30
C ILE A 203 -5.66 16.54 12.66
N VAL A 204 -5.18 16.25 13.87
CA VAL A 204 -5.17 14.89 14.44
C VAL A 204 -6.33 14.78 15.42
N VAL A 205 -7.25 13.86 15.19
CA VAL A 205 -8.44 13.66 16.01
C VAL A 205 -8.40 12.33 16.73
N SER A 206 -9.19 12.19 17.80
CA SER A 206 -9.38 10.88 18.42
C SER A 206 -10.07 9.89 17.48
N ASP A 207 -9.82 8.61 17.71
CA ASP A 207 -10.52 7.54 17.02
C ASP A 207 -12.02 7.52 17.36
N CYS A 208 -12.83 7.08 16.41
CA CYS A 208 -14.26 6.88 16.57
C CYS A 208 -14.53 5.46 17.07
N TYR A 209 -15.13 5.36 18.25
CA TYR A 209 -15.54 4.09 18.86
C TYR A 209 -17.06 3.96 18.89
N THR A 210 -17.53 2.73 18.66
CA THR A 210 -18.92 2.33 18.83
C THR A 210 -19.00 1.13 19.77
N GLU A 211 -20.12 1.02 20.48
CA GLU A 211 -20.36 -0.07 21.43
C GLU A 211 -21.72 -0.69 21.16
N PHE A 212 -21.74 -2.00 20.91
CA PHE A 212 -22.96 -2.75 20.61
C PHE A 212 -22.89 -4.15 21.21
N PHE A 213 -24.04 -4.81 21.29
CA PHE A 213 -24.14 -6.18 21.77
C PHE A 213 -24.28 -7.14 20.59
N THR A 214 -23.54 -8.24 20.62
CA THR A 214 -23.58 -9.28 19.59
C THR A 214 -23.12 -10.61 20.17
N ASP A 215 -23.48 -11.70 19.50
CA ASP A 215 -22.90 -13.00 19.78
C ASP A 215 -21.49 -13.08 19.20
N ILE A 216 -20.56 -13.70 19.94
CA ILE A 216 -19.16 -13.87 19.53
C ILE A 216 -18.69 -15.30 19.75
N ILE A 217 -17.66 -15.66 18.98
CA ILE A 217 -16.85 -16.85 19.23
C ILE A 217 -15.56 -16.36 19.87
N ASN A 218 -15.36 -16.70 21.15
CA ASN A 218 -14.14 -16.39 21.86
C ASN A 218 -13.11 -17.49 21.63
N VAL A 219 -11.88 -17.11 21.31
CA VAL A 219 -10.75 -18.03 21.12
C VAL A 219 -9.64 -17.62 22.09
N ASP A 220 -9.40 -18.44 23.11
CA ASP A 220 -8.35 -18.23 24.11
C ASP A 220 -7.13 -19.10 23.80
N ASP A 221 -6.04 -18.47 23.34
CA ASP A 221 -4.74 -19.08 23.07
C ASP A 221 -3.66 -18.68 24.10
N THR A 222 -4.06 -18.17 25.27
CA THR A 222 -3.13 -17.60 26.27
C THR A 222 -2.11 -18.63 26.79
N ASP A 223 -2.47 -19.92 26.82
CA ASP A 223 -1.57 -21.01 27.17
C ASP A 223 -1.05 -21.70 25.89
N PRO A 224 0.19 -21.42 25.46
CA PRO A 224 0.75 -21.98 24.22
C PRO A 224 1.09 -23.47 24.33
N SER A 225 0.90 -24.10 25.49
CA SER A 225 1.15 -25.53 25.70
C SER A 225 -0.07 -26.42 25.43
N ARG A 226 -1.24 -25.84 25.22
CA ARG A 226 -2.50 -26.54 24.92
C ARG A 226 -3.15 -26.01 23.65
N GLU A 227 -4.11 -26.77 23.12
CA GLU A 227 -4.98 -26.29 22.05
C GLU A 227 -5.81 -25.08 22.53
N PRO A 228 -6.08 -24.09 21.67
CA PRO A 228 -6.92 -22.95 22.02
C PRO A 228 -8.31 -23.38 22.49
N VAL A 229 -8.83 -22.69 23.51
CA VAL A 229 -10.19 -22.92 23.99
C VAL A 229 -11.15 -22.06 23.18
N VAL A 230 -12.18 -22.69 22.58
CA VAL A 230 -13.18 -22.02 21.76
C VAL A 230 -14.53 -22.07 22.46
N GLU A 231 -15.12 -20.91 22.73
CA GLU A 231 -16.39 -20.76 23.42
C GLU A 231 -17.34 -19.85 22.65
N TYR A 232 -18.60 -20.26 22.52
CA TYR A 232 -19.66 -19.40 22.04
C TYR A 232 -20.21 -18.57 23.19
N ALA A 233 -20.21 -17.25 23.03
CA ALA A 233 -20.69 -16.31 24.03
C ALA A 233 -21.78 -15.41 23.43
N GLU A 234 -23.00 -15.56 23.94
CA GLU A 234 -24.15 -14.79 23.50
C GLU A 234 -24.15 -13.38 24.10
N ASN A 235 -24.66 -12.40 23.34
CA ASN A 235 -24.97 -11.05 23.80
C ASN A 235 -23.81 -10.38 24.57
N GLN A 236 -22.62 -10.43 24.00
CA GLN A 236 -21.42 -9.79 24.55
C GLN A 236 -21.34 -8.34 24.08
N GLN A 237 -20.92 -7.45 24.98
CA GLN A 237 -20.63 -6.07 24.62
C GLN A 237 -19.31 -6.02 23.85
N VAL A 238 -19.37 -5.52 22.62
CA VAL A 238 -18.21 -5.31 21.75
C VAL A 238 -17.99 -3.82 21.60
N ARG A 239 -16.74 -3.39 21.80
CA ARG A 239 -16.27 -2.04 21.49
C ARG A 239 -15.43 -2.09 20.22
N ASN A 240 -15.88 -1.44 19.17
CA ASN A 240 -15.21 -1.41 17.87
C ASN A 240 -14.55 -0.04 17.62
N ASN A 241 -13.35 -0.03 17.06
CA ASN A 241 -12.71 1.19 16.55
C ASN A 241 -13.01 1.30 15.06
N CYS A 242 -14.04 2.06 14.69
CA CYS A 242 -14.49 2.14 13.31
C CYS A 242 -13.63 3.10 12.44
N SER A 243 -12.58 3.69 13.01
CA SER A 243 -11.64 4.55 12.30
C SER A 243 -10.16 4.17 12.49
N ASP A 244 -9.84 2.95 12.96
CA ASP A 244 -8.45 2.53 13.17
C ASP A 244 -7.66 2.59 11.85
N GLY A 245 -6.71 3.51 11.76
CA GLY A 245 -5.93 3.72 10.55
C GLY A 245 -6.65 4.52 9.45
N CYS A 246 -7.85 5.06 9.71
CA CYS A 246 -8.72 5.72 8.72
C CYS A 246 -8.84 7.23 8.97
N GLY A 247 -8.55 8.05 7.96
CA GLY A 247 -8.74 9.49 7.99
C GLY A 247 -9.39 10.02 6.70
N MET A 248 -9.43 11.34 6.56
CA MET A 248 -10.14 12.00 5.47
C MET A 248 -9.40 13.22 4.91
N MET A 249 -9.56 13.45 3.62
CA MET A 249 -9.02 14.62 2.92
C MET A 249 -10.10 15.34 2.13
N THR A 250 -9.99 16.66 2.03
CA THR A 250 -10.94 17.45 1.24
C THR A 250 -10.86 17.09 -0.24
N PRO A 251 -11.96 17.29 -1.00
CA PRO A 251 -11.95 17.12 -2.46
C PRO A 251 -10.90 17.99 -3.16
N ALA A 252 -10.60 19.17 -2.62
CA ALA A 252 -9.57 20.07 -3.15
C ALA A 252 -8.16 19.47 -3.01
N LEU A 253 -7.84 18.91 -1.84
CA LEU A 253 -6.56 18.22 -1.63
C LEU A 253 -6.44 16.97 -2.51
N SER A 254 -7.52 16.19 -2.60
CA SER A 254 -7.60 15.00 -3.44
C SER A 254 -7.27 15.29 -4.89
N ARG A 255 -7.83 16.35 -5.50
CA ARG A 255 -7.49 16.74 -6.89
C ARG A 255 -6.02 17.11 -7.05
N ARG A 256 -5.45 17.83 -6.06
CA ARG A 256 -4.06 18.29 -6.08
C ARG A 256 -3.11 17.10 -6.00
N TRP A 257 -3.31 16.19 -5.05
CA TRP A 257 -2.51 14.98 -4.93
C TRP A 257 -2.72 14.01 -6.10
N ASN A 258 -3.90 13.97 -6.72
CA ASN A 258 -4.09 13.17 -7.94
C ASN A 258 -3.22 13.67 -9.10
N LEU A 259 -3.09 14.99 -9.25
CA LEU A 259 -2.17 15.59 -10.21
C LEU A 259 -0.71 15.24 -9.89
N GLU A 260 -0.30 15.36 -8.63
CA GLU A 260 1.08 15.05 -8.20
C GLU A 260 1.44 13.56 -8.35
N LEU A 261 0.51 12.65 -8.04
CA LEU A 261 0.77 11.21 -8.00
C LEU A 261 0.50 10.50 -9.33
N ASN A 262 -0.58 10.88 -10.02
CA ASN A 262 -1.07 10.19 -11.21
C ASN A 262 -1.03 11.06 -12.48
N GLY A 263 -0.79 12.36 -12.34
CA GLY A 263 -0.80 13.31 -13.47
C GLY A 263 -2.21 13.61 -13.99
N ILE A 264 -3.25 13.45 -13.17
CA ILE A 264 -4.65 13.65 -13.57
C ILE A 264 -5.17 14.94 -12.95
N GLU A 265 -5.31 15.98 -13.77
CA GLU A 265 -5.80 17.29 -13.35
C GLU A 265 -7.32 17.30 -13.11
N GLY A 266 -7.78 18.02 -12.09
CA GLY A 266 -9.19 18.28 -11.81
C GLY A 266 -10.01 17.10 -11.27
N LYS A 267 -9.50 15.87 -11.32
CA LYS A 267 -10.20 14.66 -10.86
C LYS A 267 -9.78 14.29 -9.43
N THR A 268 -10.75 13.99 -8.57
CA THR A 268 -10.50 13.36 -7.25
C THR A 268 -10.11 11.88 -7.42
N PHE A 269 -9.58 11.27 -6.37
CA PHE A 269 -9.39 9.82 -6.27
C PHE A 269 -9.89 9.32 -4.92
N SER A 270 -10.25 8.03 -4.81
CA SER A 270 -10.96 7.53 -3.63
C SER A 270 -10.19 7.67 -2.33
N GLY A 271 -8.88 7.38 -2.34
CA GLY A 271 -8.04 7.49 -1.15
C GLY A 271 -6.60 7.05 -1.36
N CYS A 272 -5.72 7.37 -0.41
CA CYS A 272 -4.32 6.97 -0.41
C CYS A 272 -3.82 6.59 0.97
N ASN A 273 -2.71 5.87 0.98
CA ASN A 273 -2.03 5.39 2.16
C ASN A 273 -0.85 6.32 2.49
N LEU A 274 -0.92 7.03 3.61
CA LEU A 274 0.05 8.04 4.03
C LEU A 274 1.25 7.46 4.76
N ARG A 275 2.40 8.09 4.59
CA ARG A 275 3.65 7.84 5.31
C ARG A 275 4.27 9.18 5.70
N CYS A 276 4.60 9.34 6.97
CA CYS A 276 5.47 10.41 7.50
C CYS A 276 6.17 9.88 8.76
N ALA A 277 6.77 10.75 9.58
CA ALA A 277 7.33 10.37 10.87
C ALA A 277 6.22 9.76 11.75
N TRP A 278 6.32 8.47 12.10
CA TRP A 278 5.32 7.78 12.93
C TRP A 278 3.88 7.73 12.36
N LEU A 279 3.62 8.34 11.20
CA LEU A 279 2.32 8.39 10.54
C LEU A 279 2.19 7.25 9.54
N LYS A 280 1.14 6.43 9.71
CA LYS A 280 0.74 5.34 8.81
C LYS A 280 -0.78 5.15 8.84
N GLY A 281 -1.43 5.24 7.69
CA GLY A 281 -2.84 4.86 7.54
C GLY A 281 -3.44 5.29 6.21
N MET A 282 -4.71 4.96 5.96
CA MET A 282 -5.46 5.40 4.78
C MET A 282 -6.20 6.71 5.03
N VAL A 283 -6.22 7.58 4.04
CA VAL A 283 -7.12 8.74 4.00
C VAL A 283 -7.97 8.69 2.74
N PHE A 284 -9.26 8.98 2.87
CA PHE A 284 -10.20 8.96 1.76
C PHE A 284 -10.80 10.34 1.49
N THR A 285 -11.26 10.56 0.25
CA THR A 285 -11.82 11.85 -0.12
C THR A 285 -13.22 12.01 0.46
N PHE A 286 -13.38 12.94 1.41
CA PHE A 286 -14.62 13.25 2.08
C PHE A 286 -14.66 14.73 2.45
N ASP A 287 -15.80 15.37 2.26
CA ASP A 287 -15.94 16.82 2.46
C ASP A 287 -16.41 17.14 3.88
N PHE A 288 -15.46 17.16 4.82
CA PHE A 288 -15.75 17.45 6.23
C PHE A 288 -16.10 18.92 6.49
N VAL A 289 -15.76 19.84 5.58
CA VAL A 289 -16.20 21.23 5.65
C VAL A 289 -17.68 21.32 5.28
N GLU A 290 -18.08 20.62 4.21
CA GLU A 290 -19.50 20.50 3.87
C GLU A 290 -20.31 19.78 4.97
N PHE A 291 -19.72 18.82 5.68
CA PHE A 291 -20.34 18.21 6.86
C PHE A 291 -20.65 19.25 7.93
N ALA A 292 -19.69 20.12 8.27
CA ALA A 292 -19.94 21.22 9.21
C ALA A 292 -21.10 22.11 8.73
N GLU A 293 -21.13 22.46 7.45
CA GLU A 293 -22.14 23.35 6.89
C GLU A 293 -23.54 22.73 6.85
N ARG A 294 -23.67 21.50 6.36
CA ARG A 294 -24.97 20.86 6.13
C ARG A 294 -25.52 20.12 7.32
N VAL A 295 -24.66 19.43 8.07
CA VAL A 295 -25.07 18.58 9.19
C VAL A 295 -25.04 19.38 10.50
N MET A 296 -23.95 20.10 10.76
CA MET A 296 -23.88 20.93 11.96
C MET A 296 -24.64 22.24 11.80
N GLY A 297 -24.84 22.73 10.57
CA GLY A 297 -25.42 24.04 10.30
C GLY A 297 -24.43 25.17 10.55
N ALA A 298 -23.16 24.93 10.27
CA ALA A 298 -22.11 25.95 10.30
C ALA A 298 -22.33 26.98 9.19
N SER A 299 -22.12 28.24 9.52
CA SER A 299 -22.30 29.38 8.61
C SER A 299 -21.53 30.57 9.13
N PHE A 300 -21.53 31.69 8.40
CA PHE A 300 -20.99 32.95 8.89
C PHE A 300 -21.65 33.44 10.21
N ALA A 301 -22.90 33.05 10.47
CA ALA A 301 -23.60 33.40 11.72
C ALA A 301 -23.34 32.41 12.87
N THR A 302 -22.77 31.25 12.58
CA THR A 302 -22.57 30.11 13.50
C THR A 302 -21.16 29.54 13.33
N GLU A 303 -20.15 30.42 13.31
CA GLU A 303 -18.76 30.04 13.03
C GLU A 303 -18.20 29.04 14.04
N GLU A 304 -18.71 29.06 15.27
CA GLU A 304 -18.33 28.15 16.35
C GLU A 304 -18.53 26.67 16.00
N LYS A 305 -19.41 26.37 15.02
CA LYS A 305 -19.73 25.02 14.53
C LYS A 305 -18.75 24.48 13.49
N TYR A 306 -17.81 25.29 13.01
CA TYR A 306 -16.66 24.80 12.24
C TYR A 306 -15.55 24.22 13.13
N PHE A 307 -15.67 24.34 14.46
CA PHE A 307 -14.61 23.93 15.35
C PHE A 307 -14.79 22.50 15.86
N ILE A 308 -13.69 21.76 15.83
CA ILE A 308 -13.52 20.44 16.47
C ILE A 308 -12.40 20.52 17.51
N THR A 309 -12.24 19.46 18.32
CA THR A 309 -11.12 19.34 19.27
C THR A 309 -10.13 18.32 18.73
N ASP A 310 -8.84 18.67 18.69
CA ASP A 310 -7.79 17.73 18.30
C ASP A 310 -7.42 16.78 19.45
N VAL A 311 -6.56 15.80 19.18
CA VAL A 311 -6.16 14.76 20.15
C VAL A 311 -5.39 15.33 21.35
N TRP A 312 -4.82 16.54 21.23
CA TRP A 312 -4.12 17.22 22.32
C TRP A 312 -5.05 18.16 23.13
N GLY A 313 -6.31 18.31 22.71
CA GLY A 313 -7.31 19.12 23.38
C GLY A 313 -7.46 20.54 22.82
N ASP A 314 -6.75 20.89 21.75
CA ASP A 314 -6.83 22.21 21.15
C ASP A 314 -8.06 22.32 20.25
N ARG A 315 -8.68 23.50 20.27
CA ARG A 315 -9.85 23.80 19.43
C ARG A 315 -9.39 24.24 18.04
N ARG A 316 -9.81 23.51 16.99
CA ARG A 316 -9.34 23.67 15.61
C ARG A 316 -10.50 23.99 14.66
N ASP A 317 -10.35 25.00 13.82
CA ASP A 317 -11.30 25.30 12.73
C ASP A 317 -11.02 24.37 11.54
N VAL A 318 -12.02 23.59 11.12
CA VAL A 318 -11.84 22.65 10.01
C VAL A 318 -11.55 23.33 8.67
N ARG A 319 -11.89 24.61 8.52
CA ARG A 319 -11.61 25.40 7.30
C ARG A 319 -10.11 25.67 7.12
N ASP A 320 -9.33 25.57 8.18
CA ASP A 320 -7.87 25.74 8.21
C ASP A 320 -7.10 24.43 7.94
N ALA A 321 -7.82 23.34 7.71
CA ALA A 321 -7.26 22.04 7.38
C ALA A 321 -7.77 21.53 6.03
N ASP A 322 -6.94 20.73 5.38
CA ASP A 322 -7.29 19.99 4.16
C ASP A 322 -7.23 18.47 4.40
N LEU A 323 -6.73 18.05 5.57
CA LEU A 323 -6.51 16.68 5.98
C LEU A 323 -6.88 16.51 7.46
N ILE A 324 -7.65 15.48 7.77
CA ILE A 324 -7.90 15.01 9.15
C ILE A 324 -7.38 13.58 9.23
N ILE A 325 -6.52 13.31 10.21
CA ILE A 325 -6.02 11.97 10.52
C ILE A 325 -6.39 11.58 11.94
N THR A 326 -6.46 10.29 12.24
CA THR A 326 -6.79 9.83 13.59
C THR A 326 -5.54 9.54 14.42
N GLU A 327 -5.71 9.45 15.74
CA GLU A 327 -4.65 9.12 16.69
C GLU A 327 -4.04 7.73 16.42
N SER A 328 -4.84 6.76 15.94
CA SER A 328 -4.33 5.46 15.50
C SER A 328 -3.45 5.56 14.26
N GLN A 329 -3.58 6.60 13.42
CA GLN A 329 -2.69 6.81 12.27
C GLN A 329 -1.34 7.39 12.68
N LEU A 330 -1.32 8.32 13.64
CA LEU A 330 -0.09 8.91 14.18
C LEU A 330 0.40 8.09 15.39
N LYS A 331 1.08 6.98 15.12
CA LYS A 331 1.37 5.90 16.09
C LYS A 331 2.05 6.35 17.39
N LEU A 332 2.80 7.45 17.37
CA LEU A 332 3.48 8.02 18.54
C LEU A 332 3.00 9.45 18.85
N TRP A 333 1.74 9.79 18.56
CA TRP A 333 1.17 11.13 18.80
C TRP A 333 1.39 11.60 20.24
N SER A 334 1.27 10.69 21.21
CA SER A 334 1.43 10.97 22.64
C SER A 334 2.85 11.34 23.04
N CYS A 335 3.85 11.12 22.17
CA CYS A 335 5.23 11.54 22.37
C CYS A 335 5.50 13.01 22.04
N TYR A 336 4.46 13.77 21.68
CA TYR A 336 4.50 15.20 21.37
C TYR A 336 3.43 15.93 22.19
N ASN A 337 3.66 17.19 22.49
CA ASN A 337 2.73 18.02 23.26
C ASN A 337 1.65 18.68 22.40
N SER A 338 1.90 18.84 21.09
CA SER A 338 0.91 19.37 20.14
C SER A 338 1.22 18.96 18.69
N TRP A 339 0.29 19.25 17.78
CA TRP A 339 0.49 19.11 16.34
C TRP A 339 1.66 19.96 15.84
N GLU A 340 1.75 21.20 16.31
CA GLU A 340 2.78 22.17 15.92
C GLU A 340 4.18 21.61 16.21
N GLU A 341 4.41 21.09 17.42
CA GLU A 341 5.69 20.48 17.80
C GLU A 341 6.04 19.29 16.89
N TYR A 342 5.07 18.41 16.61
CA TYR A 342 5.28 17.28 15.71
C TYR A 342 5.64 17.75 14.28
N TYR A 343 4.91 18.74 13.77
CA TYR A 343 5.10 19.28 12.43
C TYR A 343 6.44 19.99 12.28
N GLU A 344 6.81 20.85 13.23
CA GLU A 344 8.09 21.55 13.23
C GLU A 344 9.27 20.58 13.28
N ASN A 345 9.18 19.54 14.12
CA ASN A 345 10.16 18.46 14.13
C ASN A 345 10.27 17.75 12.78
N CYS A 346 9.15 17.49 12.09
CA CYS A 346 9.16 16.93 10.74
C CYS A 346 9.92 17.84 9.77
N ILE A 347 9.66 19.15 9.79
CA ILE A 347 10.32 20.11 8.90
C ILE A 347 11.82 20.21 9.21
N GLU A 348 12.22 20.31 10.49
CA GLU A 348 13.63 20.36 10.90
C GLU A 348 14.38 19.10 10.45
N ASN A 349 13.76 17.93 10.61
CA ASN A 349 14.33 16.64 10.23
C ASN A 349 14.12 16.29 8.75
N LYS A 350 13.67 17.24 7.92
CA LYS A 350 13.48 17.11 6.47
C LYS A 350 12.55 15.95 6.08
N TYR A 351 11.52 15.69 6.88
CA TYR A 351 10.44 14.79 6.47
C TYR A 351 9.61 15.42 5.36
N THR A 352 9.14 14.55 4.47
CA THR A 352 8.10 14.86 3.50
C THR A 352 6.87 14.04 3.85
N LEU A 353 5.68 14.57 3.57
CA LEU A 353 4.48 13.73 3.54
C LEU A 353 4.54 12.86 2.29
N ARG A 354 4.29 11.56 2.42
CA ARG A 354 4.45 10.60 1.32
C ARG A 354 3.26 9.67 1.20
N VAL A 355 3.04 9.17 -0.01
CA VAL A 355 2.01 8.20 -0.34
C VAL A 355 2.64 6.88 -0.76
N ALA A 356 2.31 5.80 -0.06
CA ALA A 356 2.77 4.44 -0.35
C ALA A 356 1.87 3.72 -1.37
N LYS A 357 0.57 4.01 -1.35
CA LYS A 357 -0.42 3.37 -2.22
C LYS A 357 -1.59 4.31 -2.49
N THR A 358 -2.14 4.26 -3.70
CA THR A 358 -3.37 4.96 -4.09
C THR A 358 -4.45 3.95 -4.44
N ALA A 359 -5.70 4.28 -4.15
CA ALA A 359 -6.86 3.58 -4.70
C ALA A 359 -6.77 3.57 -6.24
N PRO A 360 -7.17 2.46 -6.89
CA PRO A 360 -7.14 2.39 -8.34
C PRO A 360 -8.19 3.32 -8.96
N ASP A 361 -7.95 3.79 -10.19
CA ASP A 361 -8.91 4.61 -10.94
C ASP A 361 -10.15 3.81 -11.41
N LYS A 362 -9.98 2.49 -11.61
CA LYS A 362 -11.02 1.55 -12.02
C LYS A 362 -10.80 0.22 -11.31
N LEU A 363 -11.88 -0.42 -10.88
CA LEU A 363 -11.86 -1.78 -10.35
C LEU A 363 -11.82 -2.82 -11.47
N ASP A 364 -11.33 -4.01 -11.12
CA ASP A 364 -11.49 -5.19 -11.96
C ASP A 364 -12.95 -5.66 -11.88
N ASP A 365 -13.49 -6.27 -12.94
CA ASP A 365 -14.83 -6.88 -12.91
C ASP A 365 -14.74 -8.38 -12.59
N VAL A 366 -13.61 -9.00 -12.90
CA VAL A 366 -13.35 -10.43 -12.68
C VAL A 366 -12.10 -10.62 -11.82
N ARG A 367 -12.22 -11.50 -10.84
CA ARG A 367 -11.11 -11.89 -9.96
C ARG A 367 -11.02 -13.40 -9.82
N GLN A 368 -9.79 -13.85 -9.63
CA GLN A 368 -9.50 -15.24 -9.27
C GLN A 368 -9.63 -15.43 -7.77
N LEU A 369 -10.45 -16.40 -7.36
CA LEU A 369 -10.54 -16.90 -6.00
C LEU A 369 -9.26 -17.65 -5.60
N ASN A 370 -9.16 -17.88 -4.30
CA ASN A 370 -8.23 -18.81 -3.68
C ASN A 370 -9.05 -19.92 -3.03
N TYR A 371 -8.57 -21.17 -3.05
CA TYR A 371 -9.25 -22.31 -2.40
C TYR A 371 -9.67 -22.01 -0.96
N GLN A 372 -8.89 -21.18 -0.26
CA GLN A 372 -9.16 -20.77 1.11
C GLN A 372 -10.58 -20.21 1.29
N PHE A 373 -11.14 -19.51 0.30
CA PHE A 373 -12.45 -18.85 0.43
C PHE A 373 -13.63 -19.75 0.07
N ILE A 374 -13.38 -20.92 -0.51
CA ILE A 374 -14.44 -21.85 -0.96
C ILE A 374 -14.44 -23.15 -0.16
N GLN A 375 -13.34 -23.50 0.51
CA GLN A 375 -13.20 -24.76 1.24
C GLN A 375 -14.20 -24.93 2.39
N SER A 376 -14.72 -23.83 2.93
CA SER A 376 -15.66 -23.82 4.07
C SER A 376 -17.11 -23.58 3.65
N LEU A 377 -17.37 -23.41 2.35
CA LEU A 377 -18.73 -23.20 1.86
C LEU A 377 -19.45 -24.54 1.73
N ASP A 378 -20.69 -24.62 2.21
CA ASP A 378 -21.57 -25.76 1.99
C ASP A 378 -22.24 -25.61 0.62
N LEU A 379 -21.62 -26.18 -0.41
CA LEU A 379 -22.04 -26.05 -1.82
C LEU A 379 -22.64 -27.36 -2.32
N SER A 380 -23.81 -27.27 -2.96
CA SER A 380 -24.38 -28.39 -3.72
C SER A 380 -23.62 -28.66 -5.02
N ASP A 381 -23.88 -29.79 -5.67
CA ASP A 381 -23.29 -30.11 -6.98
C ASP A 381 -23.69 -29.05 -8.03
N GLU A 382 -24.91 -28.51 -7.95
CA GLU A 382 -25.39 -27.40 -8.77
C GLU A 382 -24.60 -26.12 -8.52
N ASP A 383 -24.37 -25.75 -7.25
CA ASP A 383 -23.60 -24.56 -6.87
C ASP A 383 -22.14 -24.68 -7.35
N ILE A 384 -21.55 -25.87 -7.21
CA ILE A 384 -20.20 -26.16 -7.69
C ILE A 384 -20.15 -25.98 -9.21
N GLN A 385 -21.15 -26.48 -9.94
CA GLN A 385 -21.21 -26.29 -11.39
C GLN A 385 -21.29 -24.81 -11.76
N GLU A 386 -22.18 -24.05 -11.11
CA GLU A 386 -22.29 -22.61 -11.34
C GLU A 386 -20.97 -21.88 -11.07
N LEU A 387 -20.30 -22.20 -9.95
CA LEU A 387 -19.04 -21.58 -9.56
C LEU A 387 -17.91 -21.85 -10.55
N ILE A 388 -17.78 -23.08 -11.07
CA ILE A 388 -16.68 -23.42 -11.98
C ILE A 388 -16.97 -23.01 -13.43
N ASN A 389 -18.25 -22.82 -13.80
CA ASN A 389 -18.69 -22.61 -15.17
C ASN A 389 -17.94 -21.49 -15.91
N PRO A 390 -17.75 -20.27 -15.36
CA PRO A 390 -17.00 -19.22 -16.05
C PRO A 390 -15.57 -19.65 -16.42
N THR A 391 -14.90 -20.35 -15.50
CA THR A 391 -13.52 -20.82 -15.68
C THR A 391 -13.45 -21.97 -16.68
N VAL A 392 -14.36 -22.95 -16.59
CA VAL A 392 -14.41 -24.10 -17.49
C VAL A 392 -14.74 -23.68 -18.91
N ASN A 393 -15.67 -22.72 -19.07
CA ASN A 393 -16.03 -22.16 -20.37
C ASN A 393 -14.86 -21.38 -20.98
N GLU A 394 -14.15 -20.55 -20.20
CA GLU A 394 -12.94 -19.87 -20.67
C GLU A 394 -11.90 -20.87 -21.20
N ILE A 395 -11.60 -21.91 -20.43
CA ILE A 395 -10.65 -22.96 -20.82
C ILE A 395 -11.11 -23.68 -22.08
N SER A 396 -12.39 -24.06 -22.14
CA SER A 396 -12.98 -24.79 -23.27
C SER A 396 -12.97 -23.97 -24.55
N ASP A 397 -13.29 -22.67 -24.48
CA ASP A 397 -13.24 -21.74 -25.61
C ASP A 397 -11.83 -21.59 -26.19
N ILE A 398 -10.83 -21.47 -25.31
CA ILE A 398 -9.41 -21.34 -25.71
C ILE A 398 -8.93 -22.65 -26.34
N MET A 399 -9.27 -23.79 -25.75
CA MET A 399 -8.94 -25.11 -26.31
C MET A 399 -9.69 -25.40 -27.61
N GLY A 400 -10.91 -24.88 -27.76
CA GLY A 400 -11.74 -24.95 -28.97
C GLY A 400 -11.21 -24.10 -30.12
N MET A 401 -10.03 -23.48 -29.96
CA MET A 401 -9.35 -22.70 -30.99
C MET A 401 -10.17 -21.49 -31.44
N ASN A 402 -10.89 -20.84 -30.52
CA ASN A 402 -11.51 -19.56 -30.81
C ASN A 402 -10.40 -18.48 -30.91
N PRO A 403 -10.18 -17.87 -32.10
CA PRO A 403 -9.08 -16.93 -32.29
C PRO A 403 -9.20 -15.71 -31.37
N MET A 404 -10.41 -15.18 -31.18
CA MET A 404 -10.64 -13.99 -30.36
C MET A 404 -10.34 -14.26 -28.88
N LYS A 405 -10.83 -15.38 -28.33
CA LYS A 405 -10.57 -15.77 -26.94
C LYS A 405 -9.10 -16.08 -26.72
N SER A 406 -8.45 -16.75 -27.68
CA SER A 406 -7.01 -17.03 -27.65
C SER A 406 -6.17 -15.75 -27.68
N ILE A 407 -6.57 -14.76 -28.47
CA ILE A 407 -5.93 -13.43 -28.50
C ILE A 407 -6.04 -12.75 -27.14
N VAL A 408 -7.24 -12.72 -26.54
CA VAL A 408 -7.47 -12.10 -25.23
C VAL A 408 -6.62 -12.80 -24.15
N TYR A 409 -6.59 -14.12 -24.15
CA TYR A 409 -5.78 -14.91 -23.21
C TYR A 409 -4.28 -14.64 -23.36
N LEU A 410 -3.76 -14.65 -24.60
CA LEU A 410 -2.32 -14.46 -24.87
C LEU A 410 -1.87 -13.02 -24.66
N ALA A 411 -2.72 -12.04 -24.95
CA ALA A 411 -2.38 -10.62 -24.84
C ALA A 411 -2.66 -10.05 -23.44
N GLY A 412 -3.51 -10.70 -22.63
CA GLY A 412 -3.82 -10.33 -21.25
C GLY A 412 -4.54 -8.98 -21.12
N LYS A 413 -4.52 -8.39 -19.90
CA LYS A 413 -5.24 -7.14 -19.54
C LYS A 413 -4.81 -5.87 -20.30
N LYS A 414 -3.88 -5.95 -21.26
CA LYS A 414 -3.30 -4.79 -21.96
C LYS A 414 -3.46 -4.89 -23.48
N VAL A 415 -4.67 -5.12 -23.97
CA VAL A 415 -4.97 -4.96 -25.40
C VAL A 415 -5.50 -3.55 -25.64
N ALA A 416 -4.59 -2.61 -25.86
CA ALA A 416 -4.89 -1.25 -26.31
C ALA A 416 -3.97 -0.89 -27.49
N PRO A 417 -4.36 0.06 -28.37
CA PRO A 417 -3.56 0.48 -29.54
C PRO A 417 -2.08 0.73 -29.25
N HIS A 418 -1.77 1.32 -28.10
CA HIS A 418 -0.41 1.66 -27.68
C HIS A 418 0.34 0.51 -26.96
N THR A 419 -0.35 -0.54 -26.52
CA THR A 419 0.26 -1.70 -25.84
C THR A 419 0.43 -2.91 -26.74
N LEU A 420 -0.21 -2.92 -27.92
CA LEU A 420 -0.14 -3.97 -28.93
C LEU A 420 1.30 -4.36 -29.32
N ARG A 421 2.26 -3.43 -29.26
CA ARG A 421 3.69 -3.72 -29.51
C ARG A 421 4.28 -4.70 -28.49
N PHE A 422 3.75 -4.71 -27.28
CA PHE A 422 4.18 -5.57 -26.17
C PHE A 422 3.31 -6.83 -26.02
N ALA A 423 2.29 -7.00 -26.87
CA ALA A 423 1.50 -8.23 -26.88
C ALA A 423 2.38 -9.42 -27.29
N ASP A 424 1.97 -10.62 -26.89
CA ASP A 424 2.62 -11.86 -27.28
C ASP A 424 2.66 -12.00 -28.81
N ASP A 425 3.77 -12.47 -29.37
CA ASP A 425 3.91 -12.58 -30.83
C ASP A 425 2.90 -13.57 -31.45
N CYS A 426 2.47 -14.59 -30.71
CA CYS A 426 1.37 -15.45 -31.16
C CYS A 426 0.03 -14.70 -31.16
N ALA A 427 -0.21 -13.80 -30.20
CA ALA A 427 -1.40 -12.95 -30.23
C ALA A 427 -1.37 -12.00 -31.45
N LYS A 428 -0.22 -11.39 -31.75
CA LYS A 428 -0.06 -10.54 -32.95
C LYS A 428 -0.30 -11.31 -34.24
N ALA A 429 0.25 -12.53 -34.35
CA ALA A 429 0.03 -13.39 -35.51
C ALA A 429 -1.45 -13.73 -35.70
N LEU A 430 -2.15 -14.09 -34.61
CA LEU A 430 -3.59 -14.36 -34.62
C LEU A 430 -4.42 -13.12 -34.99
N MET A 431 -4.03 -11.92 -34.54
CA MET A 431 -4.69 -10.66 -34.91
C MET A 431 -4.54 -10.33 -36.39
N LEU A 432 -3.38 -10.62 -37.00
CA LEU A 432 -3.13 -10.38 -38.42
C LEU A 432 -3.79 -11.44 -39.31
N THR A 433 -3.79 -12.69 -38.87
CA THR A 433 -4.30 -13.81 -39.68
C THR A 433 -4.90 -14.87 -38.75
N PRO A 434 -6.20 -14.78 -38.41
CA PRO A 434 -6.84 -15.71 -37.47
C PRO A 434 -6.69 -17.19 -37.83
N ALA A 435 -6.53 -17.51 -39.12
CA ALA A 435 -6.31 -18.87 -39.62
C ALA A 435 -5.03 -19.53 -39.08
N VAL A 436 -4.04 -18.76 -38.61
CA VAL A 436 -2.81 -19.31 -38.00
C VAL A 436 -3.07 -20.02 -36.67
N ILE A 437 -4.27 -19.93 -36.10
CA ILE A 437 -4.66 -20.79 -34.97
C ILE A 437 -4.60 -22.28 -35.31
N ASN A 438 -4.57 -22.61 -36.61
CA ASN A 438 -4.40 -23.97 -37.09
C ASN A 438 -2.93 -24.42 -37.16
N ASP A 439 -1.98 -23.50 -37.02
CA ASP A 439 -0.55 -23.79 -37.04
C ASP A 439 -0.14 -24.66 -35.84
N PRO A 440 0.61 -25.76 -36.04
CA PRO A 440 1.02 -26.66 -34.95
C PRO A 440 1.80 -25.98 -33.83
N TYR A 441 2.70 -25.03 -34.15
CA TYR A 441 3.52 -24.35 -33.15
C TYR A 441 2.66 -23.43 -32.28
N ILE A 442 1.76 -22.64 -32.89
CA ILE A 442 0.83 -21.76 -32.17
C ILE A 442 -0.10 -22.61 -31.28
N ARG A 443 -0.65 -23.70 -31.81
CA ARG A 443 -1.50 -24.64 -31.05
C ARG A 443 -0.77 -25.21 -29.84
N ASP A 444 0.44 -25.71 -30.03
CA ASP A 444 1.20 -26.32 -28.95
C ASP A 444 1.60 -25.31 -27.87
N ARG A 445 1.89 -24.06 -28.26
CA ARG A 445 2.15 -22.99 -27.29
C ARG A 445 0.92 -22.66 -26.47
N ILE A 446 -0.24 -22.45 -27.10
CA ILE A 446 -1.52 -22.19 -26.40
C ILE A 446 -1.84 -23.36 -25.47
N LYS A 447 -1.71 -24.60 -25.94
CA LYS A 447 -1.90 -25.81 -25.12
C LYS A 447 -0.96 -25.88 -23.92
N ARG A 448 0.32 -25.52 -24.07
CA ARG A 448 1.27 -25.49 -22.94
C ARG A 448 0.90 -24.43 -21.91
N MET A 449 0.45 -23.25 -22.36
CA MET A 449 0.05 -22.17 -21.46
C MET A 449 -1.25 -22.51 -20.72
N ILE A 450 -2.27 -23.02 -21.42
CA ILE A 450 -3.56 -23.36 -20.82
C ILE A 450 -3.45 -24.52 -19.82
N ARG A 451 -2.47 -25.43 -19.97
CA ARG A 451 -2.19 -26.48 -18.96
C ARG A 451 -1.98 -25.91 -17.58
N LYS A 452 -1.26 -24.78 -17.46
CA LYS A 452 -1.09 -24.11 -16.16
C LYS A 452 -2.44 -23.62 -15.64
N ARG A 453 -3.24 -22.94 -16.47
CA ARG A 453 -4.59 -22.48 -16.10
C ARG A 453 -5.48 -23.63 -15.62
N ILE A 454 -5.43 -24.79 -16.29
CA ILE A 454 -6.15 -26.01 -15.89
C ILE A 454 -5.65 -26.51 -14.53
N THR A 455 -4.33 -26.57 -14.30
CA THR A 455 -3.77 -26.98 -13.02
C THR A 455 -4.16 -26.02 -11.90
N ASP A 456 -4.12 -24.72 -12.15
CA ASP A 456 -4.50 -23.69 -11.18
C ASP A 456 -6.01 -23.77 -10.85
N ALA A 457 -6.87 -23.97 -11.86
CA ALA A 457 -8.31 -24.15 -11.66
C ALA A 457 -8.63 -25.38 -10.79
N LYS A 458 -7.89 -26.49 -10.95
CA LYS A 458 -8.04 -27.71 -10.13
C LYS A 458 -7.73 -27.50 -8.65
N ILE A 459 -6.98 -26.45 -8.30
CA ILE A 459 -6.68 -26.10 -6.91
C ILE A 459 -7.46 -24.87 -6.45
N GLY A 460 -8.61 -24.57 -7.07
CA GLY A 460 -9.54 -23.53 -6.62
C GLY A 460 -9.21 -22.11 -7.11
N VAL A 461 -8.31 -21.93 -8.09
CA VAL A 461 -8.08 -20.63 -8.73
C VAL A 461 -9.15 -20.38 -9.80
N LEU A 462 -10.35 -20.05 -9.35
CA LEU A 462 -11.56 -19.91 -10.16
C LEU A 462 -11.87 -18.44 -10.44
N ASP A 463 -12.28 -18.11 -11.66
CA ASP A 463 -12.78 -16.78 -12.02
C ASP A 463 -14.20 -16.56 -11.50
N VAL A 464 -14.38 -15.48 -10.75
CA VAL A 464 -15.67 -15.00 -10.28
C VAL A 464 -15.84 -13.51 -10.61
N HIS A 465 -17.09 -13.08 -10.77
CA HIS A 465 -17.43 -11.66 -10.81
C HIS A 465 -17.18 -11.08 -9.41
N GLY A 466 -16.13 -10.25 -9.31
CA GLY A 466 -15.53 -9.91 -8.02
C GLY A 466 -14.29 -9.05 -8.16
N ASN A 467 -13.94 -8.35 -7.09
CA ASN A 467 -12.78 -7.46 -7.08
C ASN A 467 -12.15 -7.26 -5.70
N PHE A 468 -10.91 -6.77 -5.70
CA PHE A 468 -10.28 -6.26 -4.49
C PHE A 468 -10.52 -4.76 -4.40
N GLN A 469 -11.16 -4.34 -3.32
CA GLN A 469 -11.32 -2.94 -2.98
C GLN A 469 -10.53 -2.63 -1.71
N ILE A 470 -10.05 -1.40 -1.61
CA ILE A 470 -9.50 -0.89 -0.36
C ILE A 470 -10.68 -0.63 0.58
N ILE A 471 -10.49 -0.95 1.86
CA ILE A 471 -11.52 -0.79 2.88
C ILE A 471 -11.35 0.59 3.54
N SER A 472 -12.44 1.32 3.69
CA SER A 472 -12.58 2.54 4.48
C SER A 472 -13.53 2.29 5.64
N GLY A 473 -13.29 2.93 6.77
CA GLY A 473 -14.29 3.10 7.81
C GLY A 473 -15.37 4.09 7.36
N ASP A 474 -16.49 4.13 8.09
CA ASP A 474 -17.55 5.11 7.88
C ASP A 474 -17.06 6.52 8.28
N LEU A 475 -16.65 7.30 7.28
CA LEU A 475 -16.15 8.66 7.49
C LEU A 475 -17.24 9.64 7.95
N TYR A 476 -18.52 9.32 7.71
CA TYR A 476 -19.63 10.10 8.25
C TYR A 476 -19.75 9.88 9.76
N ALA A 477 -19.64 8.62 10.22
CA ALA A 477 -19.58 8.31 11.66
C ALA A 477 -18.38 8.97 12.36
N LEU A 478 -17.22 8.99 11.69
CA LEU A 478 -16.05 9.72 12.19
C LEU A 478 -16.32 11.23 12.28
N CYS A 479 -16.97 11.83 11.28
CA CYS A 479 -17.38 13.24 11.34
C CYS A 479 -18.35 13.50 12.50
N GLU A 480 -19.39 12.68 12.66
CA GLU A 480 -20.31 12.80 13.80
C GLU A 480 -19.54 12.82 15.12
N SER A 481 -18.60 11.89 15.31
CA SER A 481 -17.77 11.80 16.50
C SER A 481 -16.96 13.08 16.77
N ILE A 482 -16.19 13.56 15.79
CA ILE A 482 -15.28 14.70 15.98
C ILE A 482 -16.00 16.04 16.13
N PHE A 483 -17.22 16.16 15.60
CA PHE A 483 -18.10 17.31 15.82
C PHE A 483 -18.95 17.20 17.10
N GLY A 484 -18.74 16.15 17.91
CA GLY A 484 -19.41 15.96 19.20
C GLY A 484 -20.82 15.40 19.13
N LEU A 485 -21.23 14.85 17.97
CA LEU A 485 -22.45 14.07 17.84
C LEU A 485 -22.19 12.62 18.29
N HIS A 486 -23.27 11.92 18.68
CA HIS A 486 -23.19 10.48 18.88
C HIS A 486 -22.99 9.82 17.50
N PRO A 487 -21.91 9.05 17.28
CA PRO A 487 -21.68 8.37 16.01
C PRO A 487 -22.87 7.49 15.68
N LYS A 488 -23.39 7.54 14.48
CA LYS A 488 -24.44 6.67 13.95
C LYS A 488 -24.01 6.10 12.61
N GLY A 489 -23.33 6.90 11.80
CA GLY A 489 -22.96 6.54 10.44
C GLY A 489 -24.17 6.53 9.50
N LEU A 490 -23.91 6.16 8.25
CA LEU A 490 -24.94 6.02 7.21
C LEU A 490 -25.28 4.56 6.91
N LEU A 491 -24.55 3.62 7.52
CA LEU A 491 -24.62 2.19 7.25
C LEU A 491 -25.06 1.45 8.50
N SER A 492 -26.05 0.57 8.37
CA SER A 492 -26.49 -0.32 9.45
C SER A 492 -25.57 -1.53 9.59
N ALA A 493 -25.66 -2.24 10.71
CA ALA A 493 -25.00 -3.54 10.88
C ALA A 493 -25.37 -4.50 9.73
N GLY A 494 -24.38 -5.21 9.17
CA GLY A 494 -24.59 -6.08 8.01
C GLY A 494 -24.71 -5.35 6.67
N GLN A 495 -24.46 -4.03 6.63
CA GLN A 495 -24.37 -3.25 5.39
C GLN A 495 -22.98 -2.69 5.13
N ILE A 496 -22.63 -2.58 3.85
CA ILE A 496 -21.47 -1.85 3.35
C ILE A 496 -21.90 -0.90 2.22
N TYR A 497 -21.11 0.13 1.93
CA TYR A 497 -21.28 0.92 0.70
C TYR A 497 -20.16 0.63 -0.29
N SER A 498 -20.53 0.39 -1.55
CA SER A 498 -19.60 0.33 -2.67
C SER A 498 -20.30 0.88 -3.89
N LYS A 499 -19.79 1.98 -4.44
CA LYS A 499 -20.35 2.59 -5.65
C LYS A 499 -20.38 1.62 -6.82
N TYR A 500 -19.35 0.78 -6.94
CA TYR A 500 -19.24 -0.26 -7.97
C TYR A 500 -20.43 -1.23 -7.91
N TRP A 501 -20.65 -1.88 -6.76
CA TRP A 501 -21.72 -2.87 -6.62
C TRP A 501 -23.12 -2.25 -6.68
N LYS A 502 -23.28 -1.04 -6.15
CA LYS A 502 -24.52 -0.25 -6.31
C LYS A 502 -24.80 0.04 -7.79
N SER A 503 -23.79 0.44 -8.56
CA SER A 503 -23.93 0.74 -9.99
C SER A 503 -24.28 -0.50 -10.83
N GLU A 504 -23.83 -1.69 -10.41
CA GLU A 504 -24.20 -2.97 -11.00
C GLU A 504 -25.53 -3.53 -10.48
N ASN A 505 -26.20 -2.82 -9.56
CA ASN A 505 -27.44 -3.25 -8.91
C ASN A 505 -27.32 -4.62 -8.22
N VAL A 506 -26.15 -4.90 -7.64
CA VAL A 506 -25.89 -6.11 -6.84
C VAL A 506 -26.29 -5.83 -5.39
N PRO A 507 -27.29 -6.55 -4.83
CA PRO A 507 -27.84 -6.22 -3.52
C PRO A 507 -26.99 -6.75 -2.36
N ARG A 508 -26.18 -7.80 -2.59
CA ARG A 508 -25.44 -8.50 -1.53
C ARG A 508 -24.15 -9.08 -2.10
N VAL A 509 -23.09 -9.04 -1.30
CA VAL A 509 -21.77 -9.58 -1.67
C VAL A 509 -21.18 -10.41 -0.54
N LEU A 510 -20.38 -11.42 -0.91
CA LEU A 510 -19.54 -12.15 0.02
C LEU A 510 -18.20 -11.43 0.18
N CYS A 511 -17.86 -11.08 1.41
CA CYS A 511 -16.62 -10.38 1.75
C CYS A 511 -15.62 -11.35 2.39
N ALA A 512 -14.35 -11.22 1.98
CA ALA A 512 -13.26 -12.03 2.50
C ALA A 512 -11.96 -11.20 2.58
N ARG A 513 -11.12 -11.49 3.59
CA ARG A 513 -9.76 -10.94 3.69
C ARG A 513 -8.75 -12.09 3.77
N ALA A 514 -7.75 -12.04 2.88
CA ALA A 514 -6.64 -12.99 2.90
C ALA A 514 -5.59 -12.63 3.97
N PRO A 515 -4.93 -13.63 4.59
CA PRO A 515 -5.28 -15.06 4.55
C PRO A 515 -6.52 -15.35 5.39
N MET A 516 -7.27 -16.40 5.05
CA MET A 516 -8.39 -16.87 5.87
C MET A 516 -7.88 -17.78 7.00
N SER A 517 -8.21 -17.48 8.25
CA SER A 517 -7.75 -18.27 9.41
C SER A 517 -8.78 -19.29 9.92
N ASN A 518 -10.08 -19.06 9.68
CA ASN A 518 -11.16 -19.98 10.06
C ASN A 518 -12.37 -19.84 9.10
N GLU A 519 -13.34 -20.74 9.21
CA GLU A 519 -14.56 -20.73 8.38
C GLU A 519 -15.48 -19.52 8.61
N HIS A 520 -15.42 -18.91 9.80
CA HIS A 520 -16.17 -17.70 10.15
C HIS A 520 -15.54 -16.41 9.58
N SER A 521 -14.43 -16.52 8.85
CA SER A 521 -13.72 -15.40 8.22
C SER A 521 -14.29 -15.02 6.84
N LEU A 522 -15.57 -15.32 6.62
CA LEU A 522 -16.36 -14.98 5.44
C LEU A 522 -17.65 -14.33 5.92
N VAL A 523 -17.93 -13.12 5.44
CA VAL A 523 -19.10 -12.36 5.88
C VAL A 523 -19.87 -11.85 4.66
N SER A 524 -21.16 -12.15 4.60
CA SER A 524 -22.04 -11.63 3.56
C SER A 524 -22.64 -10.30 4.01
N GLN A 525 -22.48 -9.27 3.20
CA GLN A 525 -22.87 -7.90 3.50
C GLN A 525 -23.83 -7.38 2.43
N ASP A 526 -24.88 -6.68 2.86
CA ASP A 526 -25.82 -6.02 1.96
C ASP A 526 -25.22 -4.71 1.45
N ILE A 527 -25.48 -4.37 0.19
CA ILE A 527 -25.02 -3.13 -0.42
C ILE A 527 -26.02 -2.02 -0.10
N CYS A 528 -25.56 -0.97 0.58
CA CYS A 528 -26.36 0.21 0.87
C CYS A 528 -26.69 0.96 -0.43
N MET A 529 -27.99 1.05 -0.72
CA MET A 529 -28.53 1.70 -1.92
C MET A 529 -28.98 3.15 -1.67
N SER A 530 -28.81 3.69 -0.46
CA SER A 530 -29.25 5.03 -0.06
C SER A 530 -28.61 6.15 -0.89
N ASP A 531 -29.42 7.11 -1.32
CA ASP A 531 -28.97 8.34 -1.99
C ASP A 531 -28.13 9.22 -1.05
N GLU A 532 -28.38 9.16 0.26
CA GLU A 532 -27.59 9.91 1.26
C GLU A 532 -26.18 9.31 1.39
N ALA A 533 -26.06 7.99 1.44
CA ALA A 533 -24.76 7.32 1.41
C ALA A 533 -24.01 7.61 0.10
N GLU A 534 -24.72 7.57 -1.03
CA GLU A 534 -24.14 7.95 -2.32
C GLU A 534 -23.67 9.41 -2.34
N TYR A 535 -24.42 10.32 -1.73
CA TYR A 535 -24.06 11.73 -1.64
C TYR A 535 -22.78 11.97 -0.84
N TRP A 536 -22.69 11.41 0.36
CA TRP A 536 -21.54 11.62 1.25
C TRP A 536 -20.30 10.85 0.79
N PHE A 537 -20.47 9.65 0.24
CA PHE A 537 -19.37 8.83 -0.27
C PHE A 537 -19.12 8.99 -1.78
N ARG A 538 -19.64 10.06 -2.40
CA ARG A 538 -19.59 10.32 -3.86
C ARG A 538 -18.19 10.34 -4.48
N TYR A 539 -17.14 10.55 -3.69
CA TYR A 539 -15.75 10.56 -4.13
C TYR A 539 -15.01 9.23 -3.89
N MET A 540 -15.68 8.26 -3.26
CA MET A 540 -15.13 6.97 -2.85
C MET A 540 -15.52 5.87 -3.86
N ASP A 541 -15.18 6.11 -5.13
CA ASP A 541 -15.69 5.33 -6.27
C ASP A 541 -15.21 3.87 -6.32
N THR A 542 -14.02 3.61 -5.78
CA THR A 542 -13.27 2.34 -5.98
C THR A 542 -12.85 1.68 -4.67
N VAL A 543 -13.58 1.99 -3.59
CA VAL A 543 -13.33 1.50 -2.23
C VAL A 543 -14.64 1.01 -1.63
N ILE A 544 -14.54 0.21 -0.57
CA ILE A 544 -15.68 -0.23 0.23
C ILE A 544 -15.70 0.57 1.52
N VAL A 545 -16.85 1.13 1.87
CA VAL A 545 -17.09 1.74 3.19
C VAL A 545 -17.76 0.72 4.08
N VAL A 546 -17.17 0.44 5.23
CA VAL A 546 -17.67 -0.53 6.21
C VAL A 546 -18.40 0.22 7.32
N ASN A 547 -19.53 -0.32 7.75
CA ASN A 547 -20.32 0.24 8.84
C ASN A 547 -19.56 0.22 10.18
N ALA A 548 -20.00 1.06 11.11
CA ALA A 548 -19.40 1.15 12.43
C ALA A 548 -20.01 0.18 13.46
N TRP A 549 -21.05 -0.59 13.12
CA TRP A 549 -21.96 -1.21 14.09
C TRP A 549 -22.04 -2.74 14.01
N ASP A 550 -21.04 -3.39 13.42
CA ASP A 550 -20.96 -4.84 13.37
C ASP A 550 -19.55 -5.40 13.60
N THR A 551 -19.47 -6.72 13.61
CA THR A 551 -18.25 -7.49 13.88
C THR A 551 -17.42 -7.76 12.63
N MET A 552 -17.73 -7.16 11.47
CA MET A 552 -17.03 -7.43 10.20
C MET A 552 -15.50 -7.25 10.33
N PRO A 553 -14.96 -6.22 11.00
CA PRO A 553 -13.52 -6.09 11.24
C PRO A 553 -12.92 -7.31 11.95
N MET A 554 -13.57 -7.77 13.02
CA MET A 554 -13.14 -8.93 13.81
C MET A 554 -13.24 -10.22 13.01
N ALA A 555 -14.40 -10.44 12.36
CA ALA A 555 -14.70 -11.65 11.60
C ALA A 555 -13.72 -11.83 10.43
N LEU A 556 -13.42 -10.77 9.67
CA LEU A 556 -12.50 -10.83 8.54
C LEU A 556 -11.03 -10.68 8.96
N ASN A 557 -10.60 -11.51 9.92
CA ASN A 557 -9.23 -11.61 10.44
C ASN A 557 -8.70 -10.31 11.07
N GLY A 558 -9.54 -9.65 11.88
CA GLY A 558 -9.15 -8.48 12.66
C GLY A 558 -8.61 -7.33 11.81
N PHE A 559 -9.29 -7.02 10.69
CA PHE A 559 -8.82 -5.93 9.85
C PHE A 559 -8.96 -4.56 10.50
N ASP A 560 -8.03 -3.70 10.12
CA ASP A 560 -8.04 -2.25 10.28
C ASP A 560 -8.14 -1.58 8.89
N PHE A 561 -8.08 -0.26 8.88
CA PHE A 561 -8.20 0.57 7.68
C PHE A 561 -6.85 1.19 7.26
N ASP A 562 -5.70 0.58 7.58
CA ASP A 562 -4.36 1.20 7.53
C ASP A 562 -3.44 0.93 6.33
#